data_AF-A0A820MEU9-F1
#
_entry.id   AF-A0A820MEU9-F1
#
_cell.length_a   1.000
_cell.length_b   1.000
_cell.length_c   1.000
_cell.angle_alpha   90.00
_cell.angle_beta   90.00
_cell.angle_gamma   90.00
#
_symmetry.space_group_name_H-M   'P 1'
#
loop_
_entity.id
_entity.type
_entity.pdbx_description
1 polymer ?
#
loop_
_entity_poly.entity_id
_entity_poly.type
_entity_poly.pdbx_seq_one_letter_code
_entity_poly.pdbx_strand_id
1 'polypeptide(L)'
;MNNADEEVLIWLRSIDSNVRDEKILRDNVEKFVNDIRIYDDVNECIAELSSVCEEKIFLRLGSGLSHLINILDDFNQVQYIYLSEPSEYKSSVKVRGVFNDNIQLFDQLQKAINAWKNHHVYLTVCDVDSRRMETTTQDVQNHAARFMWSQMLLKTLLQMPSPSNNTNKDLFEEARRLYANNERILAVIEEFEREYQADHAIKWYKCDSFLYRLINKALRTRDICLIFKFRYLIQHIRKQLKDQQQKILAGWCFLRHEPVRTAF
;
A
#
# COMPACT_ATOMS: atom_id res chain seq x y z
N MET A 1 4.25 15.63 -10.70
CA MET A 1 3.01 15.34 -9.94
C MET A 1 3.31 14.09 -9.15
N ASN A 2 3.68 14.27 -7.88
CA ASN A 2 4.13 13.17 -7.02
C ASN A 2 2.94 12.30 -6.63
N ASN A 3 3.19 11.01 -6.56
CA ASN A 3 2.19 9.98 -6.41
C ASN A 3 1.82 9.90 -4.91
N ALA A 4 0.75 10.59 -4.53
CA ALA A 4 0.19 10.83 -3.19
C ALA A 4 -0.04 9.65 -2.22
N ASP A 5 0.48 8.44 -2.51
CA ASP A 5 0.25 7.23 -1.71
C ASP A 5 1.49 6.33 -1.63
N GLU A 6 2.67 6.89 -1.87
CA GLU A 6 3.92 6.13 -1.82
C GLU A 6 4.57 6.22 -0.43
N GLU A 7 5.04 5.07 0.06
CA GLU A 7 5.93 5.03 1.23
C GLU A 7 7.29 5.62 0.86
N VAL A 8 7.71 6.66 1.59
CA VAL A 8 9.03 7.26 1.42
C VAL A 8 9.85 6.96 2.65
N LEU A 9 10.99 6.30 2.45
CA LEU A 9 12.02 6.24 3.46
C LEU A 9 12.95 7.44 3.26
N ILE A 10 12.95 8.36 4.22
CA ILE A 10 13.93 9.42 4.29
C ILE A 10 15.05 9.00 5.23
N TRP A 11 16.28 9.14 4.77
CA TRP A 11 17.48 8.89 5.55
C TRP A 11 18.30 10.17 5.64
N LEU A 12 18.40 10.71 6.86
CA LEU A 12 19.26 11.83 7.15
C LEU A 12 20.62 11.32 7.65
N ARG A 13 21.67 11.58 6.87
CA ARG A 13 23.03 11.12 7.17
C ARG A 13 23.68 11.96 8.26
N SER A 14 24.53 11.30 9.02
CA SER A 14 25.50 11.98 9.88
C SER A 14 26.83 12.03 9.15
N ILE A 15 27.65 13.04 9.46
CA ILE A 15 28.93 13.33 8.79
C ILE A 15 29.91 12.14 8.89
N ASP A 16 29.72 11.24 9.87
CA ASP A 16 30.60 10.11 10.18
C ASP A 16 30.13 8.75 9.61
N SER A 17 29.18 8.72 8.67
CA SER A 17 28.63 7.45 8.17
C SER A 17 29.58 6.68 7.23
N ASN A 18 29.77 5.38 7.51
CA ASN A 18 30.63 4.50 6.71
C ASN A 18 29.95 4.08 5.39
N VAL A 19 30.46 4.58 4.27
CA VAL A 19 29.97 4.35 2.89
C VAL A 19 29.72 2.88 2.54
N ARG A 20 30.46 1.93 3.14
CA ARG A 20 30.29 0.49 2.87
C ARG A 20 29.02 -0.09 3.49
N ASP A 21 28.71 0.30 4.71
CA ASP A 21 27.48 -0.13 5.38
C ASP A 21 26.27 0.49 4.67
N GLU A 22 26.42 1.70 4.14
CA GLU A 22 25.37 2.40 3.38
C GLU A 22 24.94 1.70 2.10
N LYS A 23 25.89 1.16 1.34
CA LYS A 23 25.57 0.43 0.12
C LYS A 23 24.79 -0.86 0.43
N ILE A 24 25.24 -1.60 1.43
CA ILE A 24 24.53 -2.80 1.92
C ILE A 24 23.15 -2.41 2.43
N LEU A 25 23.04 -1.23 3.06
CA LEU A 25 21.77 -0.74 3.59
C LEU A 25 20.79 -0.43 2.46
N ARG A 26 21.23 0.32 1.45
CA ARG A 26 20.45 0.67 0.27
C ARG A 26 19.97 -0.56 -0.48
N ASP A 27 20.87 -1.48 -0.80
CA ASP A 27 20.55 -2.70 -1.56
C ASP A 27 19.52 -3.60 -0.85
N ASN A 28 19.44 -3.56 0.48
CA ASN A 28 18.46 -4.34 1.24
C ASN A 28 17.11 -3.63 1.37
N VAL A 29 17.11 -2.30 1.57
CA VAL A 29 15.86 -1.53 1.68
C VAL A 29 15.15 -1.39 0.33
N GLU A 30 15.89 -1.26 -0.77
CA GLU A 30 15.34 -1.20 -2.13
C GLU A 30 14.49 -2.44 -2.50
N LYS A 31 14.64 -3.55 -1.76
CA LYS A 31 13.85 -4.77 -1.97
C LYS A 31 12.39 -4.61 -1.51
N PHE A 32 12.10 -3.68 -0.60
CA PHE A 32 10.76 -3.58 0.03
C PHE A 32 10.22 -2.15 0.18
N VAL A 33 11.01 -1.13 -0.18
CA VAL A 33 10.62 0.29 -0.24
C VAL A 33 10.81 0.80 -1.67
N ASN A 34 9.81 1.52 -2.21
CA ASN A 34 9.87 2.00 -3.59
C ASN A 34 10.65 3.31 -3.75
N ASP A 35 10.61 4.18 -2.74
CA ASP A 35 11.29 5.49 -2.76
C ASP A 35 12.17 5.67 -1.51
N ILE A 36 13.47 5.88 -1.74
CA ILE A 36 14.48 6.09 -0.71
C ILE A 36 15.18 7.41 -1.02
N ARG A 37 15.05 8.38 -0.11
CA ARG A 37 15.68 9.70 -0.24
C ARG A 37 16.74 9.86 0.84
N ILE A 38 17.97 10.15 0.42
CA ILE A 38 19.11 10.29 1.32
C ILE A 38 19.55 11.76 1.31
N TYR A 39 19.66 12.36 2.48
CA TYR A 39 20.05 13.76 2.66
C TYR A 39 21.28 13.86 3.55
N ASP A 40 22.20 14.77 3.20
CA ASP A 40 23.34 15.16 4.02
C ASP A 40 23.04 16.40 4.84
N ASP A 41 22.23 17.30 4.28
CA ASP A 41 21.89 18.57 4.90
C ASP A 41 20.53 18.49 5.58
N VAL A 42 20.51 18.96 6.84
CA VAL A 42 19.30 19.00 7.66
C VAL A 42 18.24 19.93 7.06
N ASN A 43 18.65 21.09 6.53
CA ASN A 43 17.73 22.08 5.99
C ASN A 43 17.10 21.59 4.68
N GLU A 44 17.88 20.91 3.84
CA GLU A 44 17.35 20.28 2.61
C GLU A 44 16.31 19.22 2.96
N CYS A 45 16.58 18.39 3.97
CA CYS A 45 15.62 17.40 4.46
C CYS A 45 14.35 18.06 5.01
N ILE A 46 14.45 19.12 5.83
CA ILE A 46 13.29 19.83 6.38
C ILE A 46 12.48 20.54 5.27
N ALA A 47 13.15 21.12 4.29
CA ALA A 47 12.49 21.75 3.14
C ALA A 47 11.62 20.72 2.39
N GLU A 48 12.14 19.50 2.21
CA GLU A 48 11.37 18.44 1.55
C GLU A 48 10.30 17.80 2.43
N LEU A 49 10.55 17.68 3.73
CA LEU A 49 9.49 17.34 4.67
C LEU A 49 8.36 18.37 4.64
N SER A 50 8.64 19.63 4.30
CA SER A 50 7.63 20.70 4.21
C SER A 50 6.91 20.73 2.85
N SER A 51 7.56 20.25 1.78
CA SER A 51 6.99 20.23 0.42
C SER A 51 6.06 19.04 0.18
N VAL A 52 6.31 17.92 0.86
CA VAL A 52 5.55 16.67 0.75
C VAL A 52 4.35 16.69 1.70
N CYS A 53 3.11 16.77 1.19
CA CYS A 53 1.92 16.85 2.04
C CYS A 53 1.05 15.57 2.11
N GLU A 54 1.28 14.60 1.23
CA GLU A 54 0.39 13.41 1.09
C GLU A 54 1.11 12.07 1.33
N GLU A 55 2.45 12.05 1.39
CA GLU A 55 3.24 10.82 1.56
C GLU A 55 3.47 10.53 3.05
N LYS A 56 3.52 9.24 3.42
CA LYS A 56 3.91 8.83 4.78
C LYS A 56 5.38 8.50 4.82
N ILE A 57 6.06 9.22 5.72
CA ILE A 57 7.51 9.25 5.79
C ILE A 57 7.97 8.41 6.97
N PHE A 58 8.78 7.41 6.66
CA PHE A 58 9.59 6.69 7.63
C PHE A 58 10.95 7.40 7.65
N LEU A 59 11.42 7.81 8.82
CA LEU A 59 12.64 8.60 8.93
C LEU A 59 13.69 7.85 9.73
N ARG A 60 14.87 7.68 9.15
CA ARG A 60 16.07 7.25 9.87
C ARG A 60 16.95 8.46 10.15
N LEU A 61 17.25 8.67 11.43
CA LEU A 61 18.21 9.70 11.88
C LEU A 61 19.57 9.07 12.14
N GLY A 62 20.59 9.61 11.48
CA GLY A 62 22.00 9.31 11.78
C GLY A 62 22.43 9.77 13.18
N SER A 63 23.63 9.37 13.57
CA SER A 63 24.23 9.75 14.87
C SER A 63 24.29 11.28 15.05
N GLY A 64 24.02 11.75 16.27
CA GLY A 64 24.07 13.17 16.64
C GLY A 64 22.84 14.02 16.23
N LEU A 65 21.87 13.46 15.53
CA LEU A 65 20.72 14.21 14.97
C LEU A 65 19.44 14.15 15.83
N SER A 66 19.52 13.58 17.03
CA SER A 66 18.35 13.38 17.91
C SER A 66 17.70 14.68 18.39
N HIS A 67 18.41 15.80 18.37
CA HIS A 67 17.84 17.12 18.69
C HIS A 67 16.73 17.55 17.73
N LEU A 68 16.68 16.98 16.52
CA LEU A 68 15.66 17.28 15.51
C LEU A 68 14.30 16.63 15.81
N ILE A 69 14.22 15.66 16.73
CA ILE A 69 12.98 14.93 17.04
C ILE A 69 11.85 15.91 17.42
N ASN A 70 12.14 16.96 18.19
CA ASN A 70 11.14 17.95 18.57
C ASN A 70 10.54 18.68 17.36
N ILE A 71 11.37 18.99 16.36
CA ILE A 71 10.93 19.64 15.13
C ILE A 71 10.11 18.65 14.28
N LEU A 72 10.55 17.40 14.19
CA LEU A 72 9.92 16.33 13.42
C LEU A 72 8.58 15.87 14.00
N ASP A 73 8.36 16.08 15.31
CA ASP A 73 7.09 15.82 15.97
C ASP A 73 5.96 16.71 15.45
N ASP A 74 6.27 17.91 14.96
CA ASP A 74 5.26 18.81 14.38
C ASP A 74 4.83 18.38 12.96
N PHE A 75 5.60 17.52 12.28
CA PHE A 75 5.29 17.07 10.91
C PHE A 75 4.36 15.88 10.86
N ASN A 76 3.10 16.09 10.46
CA ASN A 76 2.09 15.01 10.36
C ASN A 76 2.42 13.92 9.32
N GLN A 77 3.20 14.24 8.30
CA GLN A 77 3.70 13.26 7.31
C GLN A 77 4.69 12.26 7.92
N VAL A 78 5.43 12.62 8.97
CA VAL A 78 6.39 11.73 9.63
C VAL A 78 5.63 10.73 10.50
N GLN A 79 5.65 9.46 10.08
CA GLN A 79 4.94 8.39 10.78
C GLN A 79 5.80 7.81 11.90
N TYR A 80 7.02 7.38 11.58
CA TYR A 80 7.95 6.77 12.53
C TYR A 80 9.37 7.29 12.35
N ILE A 81 10.06 7.44 13.48
CA ILE A 81 11.45 7.88 13.57
C ILE A 81 12.27 6.73 14.16
N TYR A 82 13.35 6.37 13.48
CA TYR A 82 14.31 5.34 13.87
C TYR A 82 15.65 6.00 14.19
N LEU A 83 16.16 5.77 15.39
CA LEU A 83 17.39 6.39 15.86
C LEU A 83 18.55 5.41 15.74
N SER A 84 19.73 5.89 15.35
CA SER A 84 20.95 5.10 15.37
C SER A 84 21.63 5.05 16.74
N GLU A 85 21.41 6.04 17.59
CA GLU A 85 22.01 6.12 18.92
C GLU A 85 21.01 6.57 19.99
N PRO A 86 21.19 6.11 21.24
CA PRO A 86 20.39 6.59 22.36
C PRO A 86 20.76 8.05 22.65
N SER A 87 19.75 8.88 22.84
CA SER A 87 19.93 10.30 23.13
C SER A 87 18.83 10.78 24.06
N GLU A 88 19.08 11.90 24.73
CA GLU A 88 18.08 12.58 25.55
C GLU A 88 17.17 13.40 24.64
N TYR A 89 15.98 12.87 24.36
CA TYR A 89 14.92 13.57 23.66
C TYR A 89 13.64 13.53 24.48
N LYS A 90 12.79 14.56 24.31
CA LYS A 90 11.46 14.59 24.92
C LYS A 90 10.66 13.41 24.37
N SER A 91 9.99 12.65 25.24
CA SER A 91 9.21 11.48 24.84
C SER A 91 8.30 11.82 23.64
N SER A 92 8.55 11.13 22.52
CA SER A 92 7.80 11.26 21.27
C SER A 92 7.11 9.93 20.96
N VAL A 93 5.84 10.00 20.57
CA VAL A 93 5.07 8.84 20.12
C VAL A 93 5.53 8.31 18.75
N LYS A 94 6.28 9.12 17.99
CA LYS A 94 6.77 8.77 16.65
C LYS A 94 8.07 7.97 16.71
N VAL A 95 8.83 8.05 17.80
CA VAL A 95 10.08 7.31 17.93
C VAL A 95 9.79 5.84 18.21
N ARG A 96 10.20 4.97 17.28
CA ARG A 96 9.98 3.52 17.39
C ARG A 96 11.06 2.79 18.17
N GLY A 97 12.27 3.32 18.18
CA GLY A 97 13.37 2.74 18.92
C GLY A 97 14.74 3.22 18.47
N VAL A 98 15.74 2.76 19.19
CA VAL A 98 17.16 2.94 18.91
C VAL A 98 17.71 1.62 18.38
N PHE A 99 18.36 1.66 17.22
CA PHE A 99 18.84 0.49 16.51
C PHE A 99 20.31 0.65 16.15
N ASN A 100 21.16 -0.03 16.91
CA ASN A 100 22.60 -0.09 16.67
C ASN A 100 22.95 -1.14 15.60
N ASP A 101 22.07 -2.15 15.43
CA ASP A 101 22.21 -3.21 14.45
C ASP A 101 21.28 -2.95 13.25
N ASN A 102 21.88 -2.92 12.06
CA ASN A 102 21.17 -2.76 10.80
C ASN A 102 20.16 -3.89 10.56
N ILE A 103 20.43 -5.12 11.00
CA ILE A 103 19.51 -6.25 10.83
C ILE A 103 18.22 -6.02 11.60
N GLN A 104 18.32 -5.59 12.85
CA GLN A 104 17.15 -5.28 13.69
C GLN A 104 16.36 -4.08 13.16
N LEU A 105 17.06 -3.05 12.69
CA LEU A 105 16.44 -1.90 12.04
C LEU A 105 15.60 -2.36 10.84
N PHE A 106 16.14 -3.22 9.99
CA PHE A 106 15.42 -3.69 8.80
C PHE A 106 14.21 -4.52 9.12
N ASP A 107 14.32 -5.47 10.05
CA ASP A 107 13.17 -6.26 10.47
C ASP A 107 12.04 -5.36 10.98
N GLN A 108 12.36 -4.34 11.79
CA GLN A 108 11.37 -3.39 12.28
C GLN A 108 10.81 -2.47 11.20
N LEU A 109 11.65 -1.99 10.29
CA LEU A 109 11.24 -1.11 9.19
C LEU A 109 10.36 -1.86 8.20
N GLN A 110 10.75 -3.09 7.84
CA GLN A 110 9.94 -3.98 7.02
C GLN A 110 8.61 -4.33 7.70
N LYS A 111 8.61 -4.65 9.01
CA LYS A 111 7.37 -4.88 9.77
C LYS A 111 6.47 -3.65 9.79
N ALA A 112 7.02 -2.47 10.03
CA ALA A 112 6.26 -1.23 10.09
C ALA A 112 5.66 -0.84 8.74
N ILE A 113 6.45 -0.96 7.66
CA ILE A 113 5.99 -0.72 6.30
C ILE A 113 4.94 -1.75 5.91
N ASN A 114 5.14 -3.03 6.19
CA ASN A 114 4.14 -4.07 5.90
C ASN A 114 2.86 -3.86 6.72
N ALA A 115 2.97 -3.47 7.99
CA ALA A 115 1.81 -3.14 8.81
C ALA A 115 1.04 -1.93 8.25
N TRP A 116 1.75 -0.92 7.75
CA TRP A 116 1.16 0.23 7.06
C TRP A 116 0.49 -0.18 5.74
N LYS A 117 1.20 -0.92 4.88
CA LYS A 117 0.67 -1.50 3.64
C LYS A 117 -0.61 -2.28 3.93
N ASN A 118 -0.59 -3.17 4.92
CA ASN A 118 -1.73 -4.00 5.30
C ASN A 118 -2.88 -3.22 5.93
N HIS A 119 -2.63 -2.20 6.76
CA HIS A 119 -3.69 -1.35 7.31
C HIS A 119 -4.38 -0.51 6.24
N HIS A 120 -3.65 -0.08 5.22
CA HIS A 120 -4.20 0.69 4.11
C HIS A 120 -4.79 -0.20 2.99
N VAL A 121 -4.60 -1.52 3.03
CA VAL A 121 -5.12 -2.45 2.01
C VAL A 121 -6.62 -2.72 2.15
N TYR A 122 -7.21 -2.52 3.33
CA TYR A 122 -8.65 -2.68 3.47
C TYR A 122 -9.35 -1.53 2.75
N LEU A 123 -10.09 -1.87 1.70
CA LEU A 123 -11.35 -1.19 1.40
C LEU A 123 -12.14 -1.21 2.70
N THR A 124 -11.99 -0.17 3.52
CA THR A 124 -12.66 -0.04 4.80
C THR A 124 -14.13 0.26 4.53
N VAL A 125 -14.83 -0.77 4.11
CA VAL A 125 -16.30 -0.85 4.03
C VAL A 125 -16.85 -0.92 5.46
N CYS A 126 -16.07 -1.48 6.39
CA CYS A 126 -16.18 -1.31 7.83
C CYS A 126 -14.76 -1.15 8.41
N ASP A 127 -14.53 -0.17 9.29
CA ASP A 127 -13.28 -0.06 10.04
C ASP A 127 -13.11 -1.32 10.88
N VAL A 128 -12.10 -2.14 10.57
CA VAL A 128 -11.77 -3.33 11.38
C VAL A 128 -10.87 -2.92 12.57
N ASP A 129 -10.45 -1.65 12.62
CA ASP A 129 -9.74 -1.05 13.76
C ASP A 129 -10.70 -0.61 14.88
N SER A 130 -11.81 -1.34 15.08
CA SER A 130 -12.75 -1.18 16.20
C SER A 130 -12.16 -1.63 17.54
N ARG A 131 -10.94 -1.21 17.87
CA ARG A 131 -10.48 -1.11 19.27
C ARG A 131 -10.64 0.30 19.83
N ARG A 132 -11.10 1.26 19.03
CA ARG A 132 -11.70 2.50 19.54
C ARG A 132 -13.21 2.37 19.41
N MET A 133 -13.88 2.25 20.56
CA MET A 133 -15.33 2.31 20.69
C MET A 133 -15.89 3.45 19.83
N GLU A 134 -16.89 3.16 19.01
CA GLU A 134 -17.75 4.16 18.38
C GLU A 134 -18.36 5.00 19.49
N THR A 135 -18.00 6.28 19.57
CA THR A 135 -18.40 7.15 20.71
C THR A 135 -19.66 7.95 20.41
N THR A 136 -20.14 7.98 19.15
CA THR A 136 -21.25 8.84 18.73
C THR A 136 -22.15 8.24 17.64
N THR A 137 -23.46 8.52 17.70
CA THR A 137 -24.46 8.10 16.70
C THR A 137 -24.18 8.64 15.29
N GLN A 138 -23.47 9.77 15.19
CA GLN A 138 -23.04 10.36 13.92
C GLN A 138 -21.98 9.51 13.21
N ASP A 139 -21.10 8.82 13.94
CA ASP A 139 -20.08 7.94 13.34
C ASP A 139 -20.75 6.73 12.68
N VAL A 140 -21.71 6.11 13.36
CA VAL A 140 -22.50 4.98 12.84
C VAL A 140 -23.22 5.36 11.55
N GLN A 141 -23.84 6.55 11.50
CA GLN A 141 -24.51 7.05 10.30
C GLN A 141 -23.53 7.30 9.14
N ASN A 142 -22.33 7.81 9.44
CA ASN A 142 -21.29 8.05 8.46
C ASN A 142 -20.75 6.72 7.87
N HIS A 143 -20.51 5.71 8.72
CA HIS A 143 -20.12 4.38 8.27
C HIS A 143 -21.19 3.72 7.40
N ALA A 144 -22.47 3.81 7.78
CA ALA A 144 -23.58 3.29 6.99
C ALA A 144 -23.66 3.98 5.61
N ALA A 145 -23.51 5.31 5.55
CA ALA A 145 -23.51 6.06 4.30
C ALA A 145 -22.33 5.67 3.39
N ARG A 146 -21.13 5.49 3.96
CA ARG A 146 -19.93 5.02 3.23
C ARG A 146 -20.13 3.62 2.67
N PHE A 147 -20.67 2.71 3.47
CA PHE A 147 -21.02 1.36 3.04
C PHE A 147 -21.99 1.40 1.85
N MET A 148 -23.09 2.14 1.99
CA MET A 148 -24.10 2.27 0.93
C MET A 148 -23.51 2.86 -0.35
N TRP A 149 -22.66 3.89 -0.24
CA TRP A 149 -21.97 4.47 -1.39
C TRP A 149 -21.08 3.43 -2.09
N SER A 150 -20.28 2.67 -1.35
CA SER A 150 -19.42 1.61 -1.92
C SER A 150 -20.25 0.52 -2.60
N GLN A 151 -21.37 0.10 -2.00
CA GLN A 151 -22.28 -0.88 -2.61
C GLN A 151 -22.90 -0.35 -3.90
N MET A 152 -23.33 0.91 -3.91
CA MET A 152 -23.93 1.53 -5.09
C MET A 152 -22.92 1.67 -6.22
N LEU A 153 -21.70 2.14 -5.91
CA LEU A 153 -20.59 2.24 -6.86
C LEU A 153 -20.26 0.88 -7.47
N LEU A 154 -20.06 -0.15 -6.64
CA LEU A 154 -19.76 -1.50 -7.10
C LEU A 154 -20.89 -2.05 -7.98
N LYS A 155 -22.15 -1.86 -7.57
CA LYS A 155 -23.30 -2.30 -8.36
C LYS A 155 -23.35 -1.62 -9.72
N THR A 156 -23.15 -0.30 -9.77
CA THR A 156 -23.13 0.47 -11.01
C THR A 156 -21.99 0.00 -11.92
N LEU A 157 -20.77 -0.13 -11.40
CA LEU A 157 -19.61 -0.62 -12.16
C LEU A 157 -19.83 -2.03 -12.71
N LEU A 158 -20.41 -2.94 -11.92
CA LEU A 158 -20.64 -4.33 -12.33
C LEU A 158 -21.80 -4.49 -13.32
N GLN A 159 -22.71 -3.52 -13.40
CA GLN A 159 -23.84 -3.51 -14.35
C GLN A 159 -23.48 -2.85 -15.68
N MET A 160 -22.33 -2.20 -15.78
CA MET A 160 -21.88 -1.62 -17.05
C MET A 160 -21.67 -2.74 -18.08
N PRO A 161 -22.07 -2.52 -19.34
CA PRO A 161 -21.92 -3.52 -20.38
C PRO A 161 -20.46 -3.93 -20.51
N SER A 162 -20.25 -5.24 -20.56
CA SER A 162 -18.92 -5.82 -20.73
C SER A 162 -18.27 -5.28 -22.01
N PRO A 163 -16.96 -5.09 -22.00
CA PRO A 163 -16.25 -4.54 -23.12
C PRO A 163 -16.26 -5.50 -24.32
N SER A 164 -16.41 -4.95 -25.53
CA SER A 164 -15.92 -5.59 -26.74
C SER A 164 -14.39 -5.55 -26.73
N ASN A 165 -13.72 -6.67 -26.95
CA ASN A 165 -12.27 -6.90 -26.96
C ASN A 165 -11.38 -5.63 -26.93
N ASN A 166 -10.47 -5.57 -25.93
CA ASN A 166 -9.34 -4.63 -25.82
C ASN A 166 -9.60 -3.27 -25.11
N THR A 167 -10.22 -3.29 -23.93
CA THR A 167 -10.78 -2.07 -23.29
C THR A 167 -10.07 -1.64 -22.00
N ASN A 168 -8.93 -2.24 -21.67
CA ASN A 168 -8.08 -1.78 -20.57
C ASN A 168 -7.09 -0.68 -21.01
N LYS A 169 -7.25 -0.09 -22.21
CA LYS A 169 -6.39 1.00 -22.70
C LYS A 169 -6.34 2.16 -21.72
N ASP A 170 -7.50 2.60 -21.21
CA ASP A 170 -7.61 3.64 -20.20
C ASP A 170 -6.77 3.33 -18.93
N LEU A 171 -6.72 2.05 -18.55
CA LEU A 171 -5.93 1.57 -17.42
C LEU A 171 -4.43 1.65 -17.72
N PHE A 172 -4.00 1.24 -18.93
CA PHE A 172 -2.59 1.24 -19.32
C PHE A 172 -2.02 2.64 -19.49
N GLU A 173 -2.77 3.53 -20.13
CA GLU A 173 -2.37 4.93 -20.29
C GLU A 173 -2.21 5.59 -18.92
N GLU A 174 -3.15 5.34 -18.00
CA GLU A 174 -3.07 5.88 -16.65
C GLU A 174 -1.93 5.25 -15.84
N ALA A 175 -1.72 3.94 -15.93
CA ALA A 175 -0.63 3.26 -15.25
C ALA A 175 0.74 3.76 -15.74
N ARG A 176 0.92 3.93 -17.07
CA ARG A 176 2.14 4.52 -17.65
C ARG A 176 2.37 5.94 -17.17
N ARG A 177 1.31 6.76 -17.10
CA ARG A 177 1.38 8.13 -16.60
C ARG A 177 1.83 8.18 -15.14
N LEU A 178 1.28 7.30 -14.29
CA LEU A 178 1.57 7.26 -12.86
C LEU A 178 2.96 6.67 -12.55
N TYR A 179 3.46 5.75 -13.37
CA TYR A 179 4.75 5.08 -13.18
C TYR A 179 5.83 5.54 -14.18
N ALA A 180 5.69 6.73 -14.78
CA ALA A 180 6.58 7.22 -15.83
C ALA A 180 8.07 7.25 -15.42
N ASN A 181 8.35 7.43 -14.14
CA ASN A 181 9.72 7.50 -13.60
C ASN A 181 10.27 6.14 -13.11
N ASN A 182 9.50 5.04 -13.26
CA ASN A 182 9.89 3.73 -12.76
C ASN A 182 9.97 2.70 -13.90
N GLU A 183 11.14 2.63 -14.54
CA GLU A 183 11.40 1.73 -15.69
C GLU A 183 11.06 0.27 -15.40
N ARG A 184 11.32 -0.19 -14.18
CA ARG A 184 11.00 -1.57 -13.77
C ARG A 184 9.51 -1.84 -13.80
N ILE A 185 8.68 -0.91 -13.32
CA ILE A 185 7.23 -1.06 -13.33
C ILE A 185 6.68 -0.90 -14.74
N LEU A 186 7.25 0.00 -15.56
CA LEU A 186 6.87 0.16 -16.97
C LEU A 186 7.04 -1.15 -17.76
N ALA A 187 8.16 -1.87 -17.57
CA ALA A 187 8.36 -3.17 -18.21
C ALA A 187 7.28 -4.20 -17.81
N VAL A 188 6.86 -4.21 -16.54
CA VAL A 188 5.78 -5.10 -16.06
C VAL A 188 4.41 -4.68 -16.63
N ILE A 189 4.17 -3.39 -16.84
CA ILE A 189 2.95 -2.89 -17.48
C ILE A 189 2.88 -3.36 -18.95
N GLU A 190 4.01 -3.33 -19.66
CA GLU A 190 4.08 -3.82 -21.05
C GLU A 190 3.85 -5.34 -21.15
N GLU A 191 4.44 -6.11 -20.24
CA GLU A 191 4.20 -7.56 -20.15
C GLU A 191 2.72 -7.85 -19.88
N PHE A 192 2.11 -7.12 -18.94
CA PHE A 192 0.69 -7.24 -18.66
C PHE A 192 -0.13 -6.90 -19.90
N GLU A 193 0.10 -5.77 -20.58
CA GLU A 193 -0.71 -5.37 -21.74
C GLU A 193 -0.68 -6.42 -22.85
N ARG A 194 0.47 -7.08 -23.06
CA ARG A 194 0.64 -8.14 -24.06
C ARG A 194 -0.03 -9.45 -23.65
N GLU A 195 0.08 -9.85 -22.38
CA GLU A 195 -0.29 -11.20 -21.92
C GLU A 195 -1.63 -11.24 -21.17
N TYR A 196 -2.25 -10.08 -20.94
CA TYR A 196 -3.48 -10.01 -20.18
C TYR A 196 -4.64 -10.73 -20.88
N GLN A 197 -5.29 -11.61 -20.13
CA GLN A 197 -6.53 -12.27 -20.51
C GLN A 197 -7.52 -12.14 -19.35
N ALA A 198 -8.80 -12.01 -19.69
CA ALA A 198 -9.87 -11.84 -18.69
C ALA A 198 -9.90 -12.97 -17.65
N ASP A 199 -9.52 -14.19 -18.04
CA ASP A 199 -9.47 -15.38 -17.17
C ASP A 199 -8.22 -15.45 -16.28
N HIS A 200 -7.26 -14.54 -16.44
CA HIS A 200 -6.06 -14.42 -15.62
C HIS A 200 -6.03 -13.15 -14.73
N ALA A 201 -7.11 -12.37 -14.69
CA ALA A 201 -7.23 -11.18 -13.84
C ALA A 201 -6.81 -11.39 -12.37
N ILE A 202 -7.22 -12.47 -11.69
CA ILE A 202 -6.79 -12.74 -10.30
C ILE A 202 -5.27 -12.97 -10.21
N LYS A 203 -4.67 -13.65 -11.20
CA LYS A 203 -3.21 -13.91 -11.24
C LYS A 203 -2.43 -12.60 -11.22
N TRP A 204 -2.90 -11.60 -11.96
CA TRP A 204 -2.27 -10.29 -12.02
C TRP A 204 -2.63 -9.37 -10.85
N TYR A 205 -3.77 -9.61 -10.19
CA TYR A 205 -4.21 -8.90 -8.99
C TYR A 205 -3.59 -9.44 -7.69
N LYS A 206 -2.51 -10.22 -7.77
CA LYS A 206 -1.80 -10.72 -6.57
C LYS A 206 -1.14 -9.58 -5.77
N CYS A 207 -0.99 -9.81 -4.47
CA CYS A 207 -0.27 -8.91 -3.57
C CYS A 207 1.11 -8.56 -4.16
N ASP A 208 1.49 -7.29 -4.02
CA ASP A 208 2.70 -6.65 -4.56
C ASP A 208 2.74 -6.35 -6.07
N SER A 209 1.67 -6.60 -6.84
CA SER A 209 1.62 -6.12 -8.22
C SER A 209 1.34 -4.61 -8.32
N PHE A 210 1.81 -3.97 -9.40
CA PHE A 210 1.45 -2.57 -9.69
C PHE A 210 -0.08 -2.39 -9.74
N LEU A 211 -0.78 -3.39 -10.26
CA LEU A 211 -2.22 -3.39 -10.44
C LEU A 211 -2.98 -3.43 -9.12
N TYR A 212 -2.49 -4.26 -8.19
CA TYR A 212 -3.00 -4.34 -6.84
C TYR A 212 -2.85 -2.98 -6.13
N ARG A 213 -1.66 -2.37 -6.21
CA ARG A 213 -1.40 -1.04 -5.64
C ARG A 213 -2.33 0.02 -6.23
N LEU A 214 -2.46 0.05 -7.55
CA LEU A 214 -3.22 1.07 -8.27
C LEU A 214 -4.73 0.99 -7.98
N ILE A 215 -5.30 -0.22 -7.98
CA ILE A 215 -6.71 -0.43 -7.65
C ILE A 215 -7.00 -0.08 -6.19
N ASN A 216 -6.17 -0.55 -5.25
CA ASN A 216 -6.38 -0.27 -3.83
C ASN A 216 -6.23 1.23 -3.54
N LYS A 217 -5.29 1.91 -4.20
CA LYS A 217 -5.17 3.39 -4.18
C LYS A 217 -6.46 4.07 -4.64
N ALA A 218 -6.98 3.71 -5.81
CA ALA A 218 -8.19 4.31 -6.36
C ALA A 218 -9.40 4.13 -5.43
N LEU A 219 -9.53 2.93 -4.86
CA LEU A 219 -10.61 2.58 -3.94
C LEU A 219 -10.49 3.30 -2.58
N ARG A 220 -9.27 3.46 -2.06
CA ARG A 220 -8.98 4.21 -0.82
C ARG A 220 -9.31 5.70 -0.96
N THR A 221 -8.79 6.32 -2.01
CA THR A 221 -8.98 7.74 -2.31
C THR A 221 -10.38 8.06 -2.81
N ARG A 222 -11.16 7.02 -3.17
CA ARG A 222 -12.47 7.13 -3.82
C ARG A 222 -12.41 7.95 -5.09
N ASP A 223 -11.28 7.91 -5.79
CA ASP A 223 -11.13 8.56 -7.08
C ASP A 223 -12.02 7.82 -8.10
N ILE A 224 -13.21 8.36 -8.29
CA ILE A 224 -14.22 7.78 -9.18
C ILE A 224 -13.69 7.68 -10.60
N CYS A 225 -12.89 8.65 -11.05
CA CYS A 225 -12.31 8.64 -12.39
C CYS A 225 -11.34 7.48 -12.54
N LEU A 226 -10.47 7.28 -11.55
CA LEU A 226 -9.48 6.20 -11.53
C LEU A 226 -10.15 4.82 -11.39
N ILE A 227 -11.13 4.68 -10.49
CA ILE A 227 -11.92 3.45 -10.34
C ILE A 227 -12.65 3.12 -11.66
N PHE A 228 -13.21 4.13 -12.34
CA PHE A 228 -13.87 3.94 -13.62
C PHE A 228 -12.90 3.46 -14.70
N LYS A 229 -11.67 3.97 -14.75
CA LYS A 229 -10.63 3.45 -15.67
C LYS A 229 -10.34 1.96 -15.42
N PHE A 230 -10.50 1.47 -14.19
CA PHE A 230 -10.27 0.07 -13.81
C PHE A 230 -11.52 -0.82 -13.85
N ARG A 231 -12.67 -0.28 -14.29
CA ARG A 231 -13.98 -0.95 -14.25
C ARG A 231 -13.97 -2.38 -14.80
N TYR A 232 -13.34 -2.60 -15.95
CA TYR A 232 -13.37 -3.90 -16.63
C TYR A 232 -12.52 -4.95 -15.92
N LEU A 233 -11.36 -4.55 -15.40
CA LEU A 233 -10.54 -5.43 -14.59
C LEU A 233 -11.26 -5.81 -13.29
N ILE A 234 -11.94 -4.86 -12.63
CA ILE A 234 -12.77 -5.13 -11.45
C ILE A 234 -13.89 -6.13 -11.79
N GLN A 235 -14.55 -5.97 -12.95
CA GLN A 235 -15.54 -6.93 -13.46
C GLN A 235 -14.95 -8.33 -13.68
N HIS A 236 -13.78 -8.43 -14.31
CA HIS A 236 -13.09 -9.71 -14.54
C HIS A 236 -12.70 -10.40 -13.22
N ILE A 237 -12.14 -9.65 -12.26
CA ILE A 237 -11.83 -10.17 -10.91
C ILE A 237 -13.10 -10.68 -10.25
N ARG A 238 -14.19 -9.91 -10.30
CA ARG A 238 -15.48 -10.30 -9.70
C ARG A 238 -16.03 -11.58 -10.32
N LYS A 239 -15.94 -11.72 -11.65
CA LYS A 239 -16.38 -12.91 -12.39
C LYS A 239 -15.57 -14.14 -11.94
N GLN A 240 -14.24 -14.06 -11.95
CA GLN A 240 -13.40 -15.17 -11.52
C GLN A 240 -13.64 -15.59 -10.07
N LEU A 241 -13.84 -14.62 -9.16
CA LEU A 241 -14.15 -14.92 -7.76
C LEU A 241 -15.49 -15.66 -7.62
N LYS A 242 -16.52 -15.27 -8.39
CA LYS A 242 -17.80 -15.99 -8.42
C LYS A 242 -17.63 -17.41 -8.97
N ASP A 243 -16.88 -17.56 -10.04
CA ASP A 243 -16.63 -18.87 -10.66
C ASP A 243 -15.87 -19.81 -9.70
N GLN A 244 -14.87 -19.29 -8.98
CA GLN A 244 -14.16 -20.04 -7.95
C GLN A 244 -15.07 -20.40 -6.77
N GLN A 245 -15.90 -19.47 -6.30
CA GLN A 245 -16.86 -19.72 -5.23
C GLN A 245 -17.87 -20.82 -5.63
N GLN A 246 -18.38 -20.79 -6.86
CA GLN A 246 -19.30 -21.80 -7.36
C GLN A 246 -18.65 -23.18 -7.49
N LYS A 247 -17.39 -23.25 -7.94
CA LYS A 247 -16.61 -24.49 -7.97
C LYS A 247 -16.42 -25.09 -6.58
N ILE A 248 -16.10 -24.25 -5.59
CA ILE A 248 -15.99 -24.69 -4.19
C ILE A 248 -17.32 -25.25 -3.71
N LEU A 249 -18.42 -24.51 -3.86
CA LEU A 249 -19.74 -24.96 -3.42
C LEU A 249 -20.18 -26.26 -4.11
N ALA A 250 -19.93 -26.41 -5.41
CA ALA A 250 -20.23 -27.64 -6.14
C ALA A 250 -19.42 -28.83 -5.60
N GLY A 251 -18.11 -28.66 -5.36
CA GLY A 251 -17.26 -29.70 -4.78
C GLY A 251 -17.71 -30.14 -3.38
N TRP A 252 -18.22 -29.21 -2.58
CA TRP A 252 -18.75 -29.52 -1.24
C TRP A 252 -20.09 -30.26 -1.28
N CYS A 253 -20.91 -30.03 -2.31
CA CYS A 253 -22.13 -30.81 -2.55
C CYS A 253 -21.79 -32.26 -2.96
N PHE A 254 -20.76 -32.48 -3.79
CA PHE A 254 -20.32 -33.82 -4.16
C PHE A 254 -19.81 -34.64 -2.95
N LEU A 255 -19.07 -34.03 -2.03
CA LEU A 255 -18.56 -34.69 -0.83
C LEU A 255 -19.65 -35.00 0.22
N ARG A 256 -20.79 -34.31 0.18
CA ARG A 256 -21.92 -34.55 1.11
C ARG A 256 -22.88 -35.65 0.64
N HIS A 257 -22.75 -36.11 -0.60
CA HIS A 257 -23.61 -37.13 -1.21
C HIS A 257 -22.93 -38.50 -1.40
N GLU A 258 -21.73 -38.74 -0.86
CA GLU A 258 -21.22 -40.11 -0.77
C GLU A 258 -22.07 -40.89 0.26
N PRO A 259 -22.81 -41.95 -0.15
CA PRO A 259 -23.47 -42.81 0.81
C PRO A 259 -22.38 -43.53 1.60
N VAL A 260 -22.46 -43.44 2.93
CA VAL A 260 -21.69 -44.29 3.84
C VAL A 260 -21.92 -45.74 3.40
N ARG A 261 -20.90 -46.34 2.77
CA ARG A 261 -20.89 -47.79 2.53
C ARG A 261 -20.88 -48.44 3.91
N THR A 262 -22.06 -48.80 4.39
CA THR A 262 -22.23 -49.73 5.51
C THR A 262 -21.62 -51.06 5.10
N ALA A 263 -20.43 -51.34 5.63
CA ALA A 263 -19.89 -52.67 5.65
C ALA A 263 -20.63 -53.46 6.74
N PHE A 264 -21.46 -54.40 6.31
CA PHE A 264 -21.86 -55.58 7.08
C PHE A 264 -21.29 -56.79 6.36
#